data_AF-Q1IMV1-F1
#
_entry.id   AF-Q1IMV1-F1
#
_cell.length_a   1.000
_cell.length_b   1.000
_cell.length_c   1.000
_cell.angle_alpha   90.00
_cell.angle_beta   90.00
_cell.angle_gamma   90.00
#
_symmetry.space_group_name_H-M   'P 1'
#
loop_
_entity.id
_entity.type
_entity.pdbx_description
1 polymer ?
#
loop_
_entity_poly.entity_id
_entity_poly.type
_entity_poly.pdbx_seq_one_letter_code
_entity_poly.pdbx_strand_id
1 'polypeptide(L)'
;MMAHKVWAVAKADFKERMRRAPAWMAMIVGGFLCYLAVTGKATVTLPFARGVWNSAWSAGTMATLAANYLTLVCFFVVRSAIQRDEETGAGRLVAASPLSNYAYLLGKALSNFAVVLSIGSIFLLAAPVLQWVHHEGYPFNPWEFINPFLYMTVPSAALVAAVAVFFECHPWLKRGIGNVIYIFLWVESLRESAEYGRAWTDAVGFYGFMESGRAAALAQGIVLKERGLNIGHAQYDHWNIFTWHGFQFTGQQVLLRLEWFAVAAVLVFAATYFFKRFNPDAKAALRFPVPAFLKRKKKEETSGKWETEIARLSAIGGMVGKGRFFGIVRAELKLLLKSIPKFVYFLLGFANFLALMPHEKDGPTGPGVLAFLWIVPVIVWSNMGAREQAPHARPLIFSAPHSCLRQLPVEWVAGFVIALGISFGVAVRDLIARDWQHLATWLAGAAFIASLALACGTWSRGTRLFQGLYCGWWYLAMNNAPNMDFTGVTGQRHFVGYAFTAALLFASAFAQRWWSTERAAVLRVLGVIRKHPQRDAVTAQI
;
A
#
# COMPACT_ATOMS: atom_id res chain seq x y z
N MET A 1 -14.11 -17.61 30.52
CA MET A 1 -12.63 -17.57 30.47
C MET A 1 -12.07 -17.17 29.09
N MET A 2 -12.59 -17.68 27.97
CA MET A 2 -12.10 -17.36 26.62
C MET A 2 -12.27 -15.89 26.20
N ALA A 3 -13.45 -15.29 26.45
CA ALA A 3 -13.72 -13.88 26.12
C ALA A 3 -12.73 -12.92 26.80
N HIS A 4 -12.39 -13.18 28.06
CA HIS A 4 -11.40 -12.39 28.80
C HIS A 4 -10.00 -12.47 28.15
N LYS A 5 -9.58 -13.67 27.72
CA LYS A 5 -8.30 -13.85 27.01
C LYS A 5 -8.27 -13.09 25.68
N VAL A 6 -9.35 -13.17 24.89
CA VAL A 6 -9.50 -12.44 23.62
C VAL A 6 -9.42 -10.93 23.85
N TRP A 7 -10.16 -10.41 24.82
CA TRP A 7 -10.15 -9.00 25.19
C TRP A 7 -8.77 -8.50 25.64
N ALA A 8 -8.06 -9.28 26.45
CA ALA A 8 -6.72 -8.92 26.92
C ALA A 8 -5.73 -8.78 25.74
N VAL A 9 -5.75 -9.72 24.79
CA VAL A 9 -4.95 -9.66 23.56
C VAL A 9 -5.32 -8.43 22.74
N ALA A 10 -6.61 -8.20 22.52
CA ALA A 10 -7.10 -7.09 21.71
C ALA A 10 -6.68 -5.73 22.30
N LYS A 11 -6.88 -5.56 23.62
CA LYS A 11 -6.54 -4.34 24.37
C LYS A 11 -5.04 -4.05 24.37
N ALA A 12 -4.20 -5.07 24.55
CA ALA A 12 -2.75 -4.91 24.54
C ALA A 12 -2.24 -4.48 23.16
N ASP A 13 -2.62 -5.21 22.11
CA ASP A 13 -2.20 -4.91 20.74
C ASP A 13 -2.75 -3.55 20.26
N PHE A 14 -3.96 -3.17 20.70
CA PHE A 14 -4.57 -1.88 20.34
C PHE A 14 -3.78 -0.70 20.93
N LYS A 15 -3.47 -0.76 22.23
CA LYS A 15 -2.69 0.29 22.91
C LYS A 15 -1.31 0.44 22.29
N GLU A 16 -0.67 -0.66 21.91
CA GLU A 16 0.62 -0.62 21.25
C GLU A 16 0.51 0.05 19.87
N ARG A 17 -0.50 -0.30 19.07
CA ARG A 17 -0.70 0.25 17.71
C ARG A 17 -1.00 1.74 17.71
N MET A 18 -1.86 2.19 18.60
CA MET A 18 -2.22 3.62 18.71
C MET A 18 -1.03 4.49 19.16
N ARG A 19 0.04 3.90 19.67
CA ARG A 19 1.28 4.61 20.03
C ARG A 19 2.33 4.59 18.92
N ARG A 20 2.09 3.89 17.81
CA ARG A 20 3.04 3.77 16.69
C ARG A 20 2.71 4.77 15.59
N ALA A 21 3.76 5.28 14.94
CA ALA A 21 3.67 6.28 13.88
C ALA A 21 2.73 5.91 12.71
N PRO A 22 2.60 4.65 12.23
CA PRO A 22 1.73 4.33 11.10
C PRO A 22 0.25 4.64 11.34
N ALA A 23 -0.26 4.46 12.56
CA ALA A 23 -1.64 4.81 12.90
C ALA A 23 -1.85 6.32 12.81
N TRP A 24 -0.96 7.11 13.43
CA TRP A 24 -1.00 8.58 13.37
C TRP A 24 -0.83 9.13 11.95
N MET A 25 0.06 8.53 11.15
CA MET A 25 0.23 8.93 9.75
C MET A 25 -1.06 8.68 8.96
N ALA A 26 -1.71 7.53 9.15
CA ALA A 26 -2.99 7.24 8.51
C ALA A 26 -4.11 8.19 8.99
N MET A 27 -4.07 8.63 10.24
CA MET A 27 -4.98 9.66 10.75
C MET A 27 -4.76 11.02 10.09
N ILE A 28 -3.49 11.45 9.95
CA ILE A 28 -3.13 12.72 9.31
C ILE A 28 -3.56 12.73 7.84
N VAL A 29 -3.26 11.66 7.10
CA VAL A 29 -3.66 11.53 5.69
C VAL A 29 -5.18 11.48 5.55
N GLY A 30 -5.87 10.76 6.45
CA GLY A 30 -7.34 10.76 6.50
C GLY A 30 -7.92 12.14 6.79
N GLY A 31 -7.33 12.89 7.72
CA GLY A 31 -7.70 14.28 8.02
C GLY A 31 -7.48 15.22 6.84
N PHE A 32 -6.38 15.04 6.08
CA PHE A 32 -6.15 15.79 4.84
C PHE A 32 -7.22 15.48 3.78
N LEU A 33 -7.63 14.22 3.62
CA LEU A 33 -8.75 13.88 2.73
C LEU A 33 -10.06 14.52 3.18
N CYS A 34 -10.34 14.53 4.49
CA CYS A 34 -11.49 15.24 5.05
C CYS A 34 -11.44 16.75 4.74
N TYR A 35 -10.27 17.37 4.86
CA TYR A 35 -10.06 18.77 4.48
C TYR A 35 -10.34 19.02 2.98
N LEU A 36 -9.89 18.12 2.10
CA LEU A 36 -10.22 18.22 0.66
C LEU A 36 -11.72 18.12 0.40
N ALA A 37 -12.44 17.30 1.18
CA ALA A 37 -13.90 17.22 1.08
C ALA A 37 -14.60 18.48 1.57
N VAL A 38 -14.19 19.00 2.72
CA VAL A 38 -14.71 20.26 3.30
C VAL A 38 -14.46 21.46 2.37
N THR A 39 -13.39 21.45 1.60
CA THR A 39 -13.07 22.51 0.63
C THR A 39 -13.68 22.28 -0.76
N GLY A 40 -14.52 21.25 -0.94
CA GLY A 40 -15.16 20.93 -2.22
C GLY A 40 -14.21 20.36 -3.29
N LYS A 41 -12.96 20.05 -2.95
CA LYS A 41 -11.96 19.48 -3.86
C LYS A 41 -12.10 17.96 -4.03
N ALA A 42 -12.73 17.28 -3.07
CA ALA A 42 -13.00 15.85 -3.13
C ALA A 42 -14.38 15.53 -2.52
N THR A 43 -15.41 15.40 -3.34
CA THR A 43 -16.77 15.12 -2.90
C THR A 43 -17.28 13.79 -3.44
N VAL A 44 -18.45 13.37 -2.99
CA VAL A 44 -19.16 12.20 -3.51
C VAL A 44 -20.47 12.67 -4.12
N THR A 45 -20.68 12.34 -5.39
CA THR A 45 -21.86 12.78 -6.13
C THR A 45 -22.44 11.67 -7.00
N LEU A 46 -23.72 11.81 -7.32
CA LEU A 46 -24.35 11.03 -8.37
C LEU A 46 -24.14 11.76 -9.71
N PRO A 47 -24.24 11.08 -10.86
CA PRO A 47 -24.12 11.73 -12.17
C PRO A 47 -25.11 12.90 -12.27
N PHE A 48 -24.57 14.12 -12.46
CA PHE A 48 -25.34 15.37 -12.55
C PHE A 48 -26.24 15.69 -11.34
N ALA A 49 -26.05 15.05 -10.18
CA ALA A 49 -26.87 15.28 -9.00
C ALA A 49 -26.09 15.21 -7.69
N ARG A 50 -26.47 16.06 -6.73
CA ARG A 50 -25.92 16.05 -5.37
C ARG A 50 -27.05 16.16 -4.35
N GLY A 51 -26.88 15.50 -3.21
CA GLY A 51 -27.74 15.76 -2.07
C GLY A 51 -27.48 17.15 -1.47
N VAL A 52 -28.50 17.72 -0.85
CA VAL A 52 -28.35 18.88 0.04
C VAL A 52 -27.41 18.53 1.20
N TRP A 53 -26.64 19.49 1.69
CA TRP A 53 -25.73 19.33 2.83
C TRP A 53 -26.48 19.27 4.17
N ASN A 54 -27.36 18.28 4.33
CA ASN A 54 -27.95 17.89 5.60
C ASN A 54 -27.06 16.85 6.33
N SER A 55 -27.49 16.41 7.52
CA SER A 55 -26.72 15.44 8.32
C SER A 55 -26.52 14.10 7.62
N ALA A 56 -27.52 13.63 6.89
CA ALA A 56 -27.41 12.39 6.11
C ALA A 56 -26.38 12.49 4.98
N TRP A 57 -26.51 13.45 4.06
CA TRP A 57 -25.63 13.52 2.88
C TRP A 57 -24.18 13.85 3.23
N SER A 58 -23.96 14.74 4.20
CA SER A 58 -22.62 15.04 4.70
C SER A 58 -21.95 13.82 5.33
N ALA A 59 -22.68 13.06 6.16
CA ALA A 59 -22.20 11.80 6.71
C ALA A 59 -22.03 10.72 5.65
N GLY A 60 -22.92 10.62 4.66
CA GLY A 60 -22.83 9.68 3.54
C GLY A 60 -21.59 9.92 2.67
N THR A 61 -21.30 11.19 2.38
CA THR A 61 -20.09 11.62 1.69
C THR A 61 -18.85 11.19 2.46
N MET A 62 -18.77 11.52 3.76
CA MET A 62 -17.62 11.17 4.59
C MET A 62 -17.50 9.66 4.85
N ALA A 63 -18.61 8.93 5.00
CA ALA A 63 -18.62 7.48 5.17
C ALA A 63 -18.15 6.76 3.90
N THR A 64 -18.53 7.25 2.72
CA THR A 64 -18.04 6.73 1.43
C THR A 64 -16.53 6.96 1.29
N LEU A 65 -16.06 8.18 1.57
CA LEU A 65 -14.62 8.49 1.58
C LEU A 65 -13.87 7.65 2.61
N ALA A 66 -14.43 7.46 3.81
CA ALA A 66 -13.87 6.61 4.84
C ALA A 66 -13.78 5.16 4.39
N ALA A 67 -14.87 4.57 3.89
CA ALA A 67 -14.89 3.18 3.45
C ALA A 67 -13.84 2.92 2.35
N ASN A 68 -13.72 3.84 1.38
CA ASN A 68 -12.67 3.78 0.35
C ASN A 68 -11.26 3.83 0.96
N TYR A 69 -11.03 4.81 1.83
CA TYR A 69 -9.73 5.07 2.43
C TYR A 69 -9.28 3.95 3.37
N LEU A 70 -10.19 3.47 4.23
CA LEU A 70 -9.91 2.43 5.21
C LEU A 70 -9.65 1.08 4.53
N THR A 71 -10.42 0.75 3.50
CA THR A 71 -10.19 -0.48 2.73
C THR A 71 -8.86 -0.44 1.99
N LEU A 72 -8.45 0.68 1.42
CA LEU A 72 -7.15 0.77 0.75
C LEU A 72 -5.98 0.85 1.75
N VAL A 73 -5.97 1.87 2.60
CA VAL A 73 -4.79 2.28 3.38
C VAL A 73 -4.67 1.49 4.66
N CYS A 74 -5.78 1.29 5.39
CA CYS A 74 -5.68 0.70 6.72
C CYS A 74 -5.31 -0.78 6.70
N PHE A 75 -5.52 -1.50 5.59
CA PHE A 75 -4.93 -2.83 5.40
C PHE A 75 -3.41 -2.82 5.61
N PHE A 76 -2.69 -1.90 4.96
CA PHE A 76 -1.23 -1.80 5.09
C PHE A 76 -0.78 -1.36 6.48
N VAL A 77 -1.57 -0.51 7.13
CA VAL A 77 -1.33 -0.06 8.51
C VAL A 77 -1.48 -1.23 9.47
N VAL A 78 -2.54 -2.04 9.31
CA VAL A 78 -2.88 -3.05 10.30
C VAL A 78 -2.24 -4.41 10.08
N ARG A 79 -1.77 -4.69 8.86
CA ARG A 79 -1.10 -5.92 8.46
C ARG A 79 0.35 -6.03 8.99
N SER A 80 0.54 -5.99 10.30
CA SER A 80 1.81 -6.37 10.94
C SER A 80 1.63 -6.95 12.34
N ALA A 81 0.42 -7.38 12.71
CA ALA A 81 0.12 -7.80 14.08
C ALA A 81 0.97 -8.98 14.53
N ILE A 82 0.95 -10.01 13.69
CA ILE A 82 1.54 -11.32 13.94
C ILE A 82 3.02 -11.27 13.56
N GLN A 83 3.36 -10.60 12.45
CA GLN A 83 4.75 -10.42 12.06
C GLN A 83 5.56 -9.69 13.14
N ARG A 84 4.99 -8.67 13.80
CA ARG A 84 5.68 -7.98 14.89
C ARG A 84 5.91 -8.88 16.09
N ASP A 85 4.91 -9.68 16.48
CA ASP A 85 5.08 -10.63 17.58
C ASP A 85 6.21 -11.64 17.27
N GLU A 86 6.39 -12.02 16.01
CA GLU A 86 7.50 -12.86 15.55
C GLU A 86 8.85 -12.14 15.63
N GLU A 87 8.93 -10.89 15.14
CA GLU A 87 10.16 -10.09 15.09
C GLU A 87 10.65 -9.64 16.48
N THR A 88 9.73 -9.31 17.39
CA THR A 88 10.06 -8.90 18.77
C THR A 88 10.32 -10.08 19.70
N GLY A 89 10.03 -11.31 19.24
CA GLY A 89 10.12 -12.52 20.07
C GLY A 89 8.94 -12.71 21.04
N ALA A 90 8.01 -11.76 21.13
CA ALA A 90 6.80 -11.87 21.95
C ALA A 90 5.94 -13.09 21.58
N GLY A 91 5.98 -13.51 20.30
CA GLY A 91 5.33 -14.71 19.80
C GLY A 91 5.78 -15.99 20.50
N ARG A 92 7.01 -16.04 21.03
CA ARG A 92 7.50 -17.19 21.83
C ARG A 92 6.78 -17.28 23.18
N LEU A 93 6.47 -16.16 23.82
CA LEU A 93 5.67 -16.11 25.05
C LEU A 93 4.24 -16.57 24.78
N VAL A 94 3.65 -16.13 23.66
CA VAL A 94 2.32 -16.57 23.22
C VAL A 94 2.29 -18.07 22.95
N ALA A 95 3.35 -18.62 22.34
CA ALA A 95 3.48 -20.05 22.07
C ALA A 95 3.53 -20.90 23.36
N ALA A 96 4.17 -20.41 24.41
CA ALA A 96 4.28 -21.07 25.71
C ALA A 96 3.04 -20.91 26.62
N SER A 97 2.13 -19.99 26.28
CA SER A 97 0.92 -19.71 27.09
C SER A 97 -0.21 -20.73 26.87
N PRO A 98 -1.23 -20.84 27.75
CA PRO A 98 -2.43 -21.66 27.51
C PRO A 98 -3.48 -20.93 26.63
N LEU A 99 -3.05 -20.09 25.70
CA LEU A 99 -3.91 -19.35 24.77
C LEU A 99 -4.16 -20.16 23.50
N SER A 100 -5.42 -20.37 23.12
CA SER A 100 -5.74 -21.06 21.87
C SER A 100 -5.43 -20.18 20.64
N ASN A 101 -5.12 -20.83 19.51
CA ASN A 101 -4.84 -20.13 18.24
C ASN A 101 -6.00 -19.22 17.84
N TYR A 102 -7.23 -19.71 17.93
CA TYR A 102 -8.41 -18.92 17.59
C TYR A 102 -8.59 -17.71 18.53
N ALA A 103 -8.42 -17.87 19.85
CA ALA A 103 -8.55 -16.76 20.78
C ALA A 103 -7.48 -15.67 20.53
N TYR A 104 -6.25 -16.07 20.21
CA TYR A 104 -5.18 -15.15 19.82
C TYR A 104 -5.52 -14.40 18.53
N LEU A 105 -5.89 -15.12 17.45
CA LEU A 105 -6.18 -14.53 16.16
C LEU A 105 -7.43 -13.64 16.17
N LEU A 106 -8.48 -14.05 16.90
CA LEU A 106 -9.67 -13.22 17.12
C LEU A 106 -9.32 -11.95 17.90
N GLY A 107 -8.46 -12.04 18.92
CA GLY A 107 -7.96 -10.87 19.65
C GLY A 107 -7.19 -9.91 18.75
N LYS A 108 -6.33 -10.42 17.87
CA LYS A 108 -5.62 -9.59 16.87
C LYS A 108 -6.59 -8.97 15.83
N ALA A 109 -7.60 -9.72 15.39
CA ALA A 109 -8.62 -9.21 14.48
C ALA A 109 -9.44 -8.07 15.12
N LEU A 110 -9.89 -8.24 16.38
CA LEU A 110 -10.60 -7.19 17.12
C LEU A 110 -9.73 -5.96 17.38
N SER A 111 -8.43 -6.16 17.64
CA SER A 111 -7.49 -5.04 17.75
C SER A 111 -7.35 -4.27 16.43
N ASN A 112 -7.17 -5.00 15.31
CA ASN A 112 -7.14 -4.39 13.97
C ASN A 112 -8.43 -3.61 13.71
N PHE A 113 -9.59 -4.21 13.99
CA PHE A 113 -10.89 -3.57 13.82
C PHE A 113 -11.00 -2.26 14.62
N ALA A 114 -10.61 -2.27 15.90
CA ALA A 114 -10.61 -1.08 16.74
C ALA A 114 -9.67 0.02 16.23
N VAL A 115 -8.50 -0.34 15.70
CA VAL A 115 -7.58 0.63 15.07
C VAL A 115 -8.17 1.23 13.80
N VAL A 116 -8.75 0.40 12.93
CA VAL A 116 -9.40 0.88 11.69
C VAL A 116 -10.56 1.83 12.03
N LEU A 117 -11.41 1.49 13.00
CA LEU A 117 -12.48 2.38 13.47
C LEU A 117 -11.96 3.67 14.09
N SER A 118 -10.84 3.62 14.82
CA SER A 118 -10.21 4.82 15.39
C SER A 118 -9.68 5.76 14.32
N ILE A 119 -9.23 5.24 13.17
CA ILE A 119 -8.87 6.06 12.02
C ILE A 119 -10.13 6.57 11.31
N GLY A 120 -11.15 5.72 11.17
CA GLY A 120 -12.45 6.07 10.57
C GLY A 120 -13.22 7.15 11.33
N SER A 121 -13.03 7.27 12.65
CA SER A 121 -13.70 8.29 13.46
C SER A 121 -13.31 9.72 13.06
N ILE A 122 -12.18 9.92 12.38
CA ILE A 122 -11.79 11.23 11.85
C ILE A 122 -12.78 11.71 10.79
N PHE A 123 -13.20 10.80 9.91
CA PHE A 123 -14.22 11.10 8.90
C PHE A 123 -15.59 11.34 9.54
N LEU A 124 -15.91 10.57 10.58
CA LEU A 124 -17.12 10.81 11.37
C LEU A 124 -17.08 12.22 11.97
N LEU A 125 -16.00 12.60 12.64
CA LEU A 125 -15.86 13.93 13.24
C LEU A 125 -15.77 15.07 12.22
N ALA A 126 -15.38 14.79 10.98
CA ALA A 126 -15.32 15.79 9.90
C ALA A 126 -16.68 16.05 9.24
N ALA A 127 -17.62 15.11 9.29
CA ALA A 127 -18.94 15.26 8.66
C ALA A 127 -19.78 16.45 9.18
N PRO A 128 -19.84 16.76 10.50
CA PRO A 128 -20.53 17.96 10.98
C PRO A 128 -19.82 19.23 10.52
N VAL A 129 -18.49 19.21 10.40
CA VAL A 129 -17.71 20.34 9.88
C VAL A 129 -18.05 20.59 8.41
N LEU A 130 -18.20 19.52 7.62
CA LEU A 130 -18.64 19.60 6.22
C LEU A 130 -20.05 20.20 6.10
N GLN A 131 -21.02 19.70 6.88
CA GLN A 131 -22.37 20.27 6.92
C GLN A 131 -22.34 21.74 7.36
N TRP A 132 -21.53 22.06 8.37
CA TRP A 132 -21.42 23.40 8.90
C TRP A 132 -20.84 24.32 7.84
N VAL A 133 -19.67 24.06 7.25
CA VAL A 133 -19.01 24.95 6.27
C VAL A 133 -19.88 25.30 5.05
N HIS A 134 -20.73 24.39 4.59
CA HIS A 134 -21.61 24.64 3.45
C HIS A 134 -22.99 25.22 3.81
N HIS A 135 -23.26 25.46 5.12
CA HIS A 135 -24.45 26.10 5.71
C HIS A 135 -25.71 26.16 4.81
N GLU A 136 -26.35 25.02 4.55
CA GLU A 136 -27.62 24.99 3.78
C GLU A 136 -28.87 25.13 4.67
N GLY A 137 -28.72 25.50 5.95
CA GLY A 137 -29.84 25.77 6.87
C GLY A 137 -30.53 24.55 7.48
N TYR A 138 -30.03 23.33 7.25
CA TYR A 138 -30.61 22.09 7.78
C TYR A 138 -30.23 21.83 9.24
N PRO A 139 -31.17 21.37 10.09
CA PRO A 139 -30.87 21.01 11.48
C PRO A 139 -29.96 19.77 11.56
N PHE A 140 -29.23 19.65 12.67
CA PHE A 140 -28.39 18.49 12.93
C PHE A 140 -29.23 17.32 13.45
N ASN A 141 -29.19 16.17 12.77
CA ASN A 141 -29.85 14.94 13.18
C ASN A 141 -28.79 13.86 13.52
N PRO A 142 -28.66 13.44 14.81
CA PRO A 142 -27.66 12.47 15.23
C PRO A 142 -27.78 11.09 14.57
N TRP A 143 -29.00 10.64 14.25
CA TRP A 143 -29.20 9.34 13.63
C TRP A 143 -28.82 9.36 12.16
N GLU A 144 -29.34 10.32 11.39
CA GLU A 144 -28.98 10.52 9.97
C GLU A 144 -27.46 10.67 9.80
N PHE A 145 -26.79 11.21 10.81
CA PHE A 145 -25.35 11.35 10.87
C PHE A 145 -24.58 10.05 11.12
N ILE A 146 -24.97 9.23 12.09
CA ILE A 146 -24.25 7.98 12.43
C ILE A 146 -24.55 6.86 11.43
N ASN A 147 -25.76 6.86 10.88
CA ASN A 147 -26.33 5.82 10.05
C ASN A 147 -25.44 5.40 8.85
N PRO A 148 -24.91 6.31 8.01
CA PRO A 148 -24.03 5.93 6.92
C PRO A 148 -22.73 5.23 7.36
N PHE A 149 -22.18 5.62 8.52
CA PHE A 149 -20.98 4.97 9.07
C PHE A 149 -21.25 3.54 9.53
N LEU A 150 -22.39 3.30 10.18
CA LEU A 150 -22.81 1.96 10.58
C LEU A 150 -23.04 1.06 9.36
N TYR A 151 -23.58 1.61 8.27
CA TYR A 151 -23.88 0.87 7.06
C TYR A 151 -22.63 0.55 6.22
N MET A 152 -21.70 1.51 6.07
CA MET A 152 -20.56 1.37 5.15
C MET A 152 -19.24 1.13 5.89
N THR A 153 -18.90 2.04 6.81
CA THR A 153 -17.56 2.11 7.43
C THR A 153 -17.30 0.94 8.38
N VAL A 154 -18.29 0.58 9.22
CA VAL A 154 -18.11 -0.48 10.23
C VAL A 154 -17.95 -1.88 9.59
N PRO A 155 -18.80 -2.32 8.65
CA PRO A 155 -18.60 -3.62 7.98
C PRO A 155 -17.28 -3.68 7.21
N SER A 156 -16.94 -2.60 6.48
CA SER A 156 -15.66 -2.48 5.78
C SER A 156 -14.46 -2.64 6.72
N ALA A 157 -14.50 -2.01 7.91
CA ALA A 157 -13.45 -2.13 8.90
C ALA A 157 -13.29 -3.57 9.42
N ALA A 158 -14.40 -4.29 9.62
CA ALA A 158 -14.39 -5.68 10.08
C ALA A 158 -13.74 -6.60 9.03
N LEU A 159 -14.11 -6.41 7.75
CA LEU A 159 -13.54 -7.16 6.63
C LEU A 159 -12.02 -6.94 6.53
N VAL A 160 -11.56 -5.68 6.49
CA VAL A 160 -10.13 -5.34 6.40
C VAL A 160 -9.33 -5.93 7.56
N ALA A 161 -9.88 -5.86 8.77
CA ALA A 161 -9.24 -6.40 9.97
C ALA A 161 -9.03 -7.91 9.89
N ALA A 162 -10.03 -8.65 9.42
CA ALA A 162 -9.97 -10.10 9.24
C ALA A 162 -9.06 -10.51 8.07
N VAL A 163 -9.15 -9.81 6.93
CA VAL A 163 -8.29 -10.05 5.76
C VAL A 163 -6.82 -9.86 6.13
N ALA A 164 -6.48 -8.82 6.91
CA ALA A 164 -5.11 -8.61 7.38
C ALA A 164 -4.59 -9.79 8.22
N VAL A 165 -5.40 -10.32 9.15
CA VAL A 165 -5.03 -11.49 9.96
C VAL A 165 -4.85 -12.75 9.10
N PHE A 166 -5.76 -12.99 8.16
CA PHE A 166 -5.67 -14.11 7.22
C PHE A 166 -4.41 -14.04 6.37
N PHE A 167 -4.11 -12.87 5.80
CA PHE A 167 -2.93 -12.66 4.95
C PHE A 167 -1.63 -12.85 5.73
N GLU A 168 -1.57 -12.44 7.00
CA GLU A 168 -0.39 -12.66 7.84
C GLU A 168 -0.16 -14.14 8.20
N CYS A 169 -1.22 -14.95 8.28
CA CYS A 169 -1.10 -16.38 8.56
C CYS A 169 -0.78 -17.21 7.31
N HIS A 170 -1.30 -16.80 6.15
CA HIS A 170 -1.19 -17.59 4.93
C HIS A 170 0.25 -17.54 4.33
N PRO A 171 0.85 -18.68 3.94
CA PRO A 171 2.28 -18.79 3.64
C PRO A 171 2.75 -17.98 2.42
N TRP A 172 1.90 -17.72 1.43
CA TRP A 172 2.26 -16.95 0.23
C TRP A 172 1.90 -15.48 0.40
N LEU A 173 0.67 -15.22 0.85
CA LEU A 173 0.09 -13.90 1.08
C LEU A 173 0.81 -13.11 2.18
N LYS A 174 1.47 -13.76 3.16
CA LYS A 174 2.26 -13.04 4.18
C LYS A 174 3.35 -12.16 3.56
N ARG A 175 3.85 -12.54 2.38
CA ARG A 175 4.94 -11.86 1.65
C ARG A 175 4.41 -10.72 0.78
N GLY A 176 5.32 -10.05 0.08
CA GLY A 176 4.99 -8.91 -0.80
C GLY A 176 3.93 -9.21 -1.86
N ILE A 177 3.85 -10.46 -2.36
CA ILE A 177 2.82 -10.86 -3.34
C ILE A 177 1.40 -10.68 -2.80
N GLY A 178 1.17 -10.86 -1.50
CA GLY A 178 -0.14 -10.62 -0.91
C GLY A 178 -0.54 -9.15 -0.92
N ASN A 179 0.41 -8.20 -0.89
CA ASN A 179 0.07 -6.78 -1.02
C ASN A 179 -0.46 -6.47 -2.43
N VAL A 180 0.16 -7.04 -3.45
CA VAL A 180 -0.27 -6.91 -4.85
C VAL A 180 -1.66 -7.55 -5.03
N ILE A 181 -1.84 -8.79 -4.56
CA ILE A 181 -3.14 -9.50 -4.62
C ILE A 181 -4.23 -8.70 -3.89
N TYR A 182 -3.92 -8.13 -2.72
CA TYR A 182 -4.89 -7.32 -1.99
C TYR A 182 -5.40 -6.13 -2.82
N ILE A 183 -4.50 -5.44 -3.52
CA ILE A 183 -4.88 -4.29 -4.35
C ILE A 183 -5.74 -4.73 -5.52
N PHE A 184 -5.42 -5.85 -6.17
CA PHE A 184 -6.31 -6.42 -7.20
C PHE A 184 -7.68 -6.79 -6.65
N LEU A 185 -7.75 -7.42 -5.47
CA LEU A 185 -9.03 -7.72 -4.80
C LEU A 185 -9.80 -6.45 -4.42
N TRP A 186 -9.09 -5.42 -3.97
CA TRP A 186 -9.69 -4.14 -3.64
C TRP A 186 -10.24 -3.44 -4.88
N VAL A 187 -9.48 -3.38 -5.97
CA VAL A 187 -9.94 -2.86 -7.27
C VAL A 187 -11.18 -3.60 -7.75
N GLU A 188 -11.12 -4.94 -7.74
CA GLU A 188 -12.26 -5.76 -8.15
C GLU A 188 -13.48 -5.49 -7.27
N SER A 189 -13.29 -5.33 -5.95
CA SER A 189 -14.38 -4.98 -5.03
C SER A 189 -15.00 -3.61 -5.34
N LEU A 190 -14.21 -2.62 -5.75
CA LEU A 190 -14.72 -1.31 -6.17
C LEU A 190 -15.50 -1.41 -7.49
N ARG A 191 -14.96 -2.15 -8.47
CA ARG A 191 -15.60 -2.37 -9.76
C ARG A 191 -16.94 -3.09 -9.59
N GLU A 192 -16.97 -4.18 -8.83
CA GLU A 192 -18.19 -4.93 -8.52
C GLU A 192 -19.24 -4.05 -7.80
N SER A 193 -18.80 -3.20 -6.87
CA SER A 193 -19.68 -2.28 -6.15
C SER A 193 -20.20 -1.13 -7.03
N ALA A 194 -19.52 -0.81 -8.15
CA ALA A 194 -19.87 0.30 -9.04
C ALA A 194 -20.63 -0.13 -10.30
N GLU A 195 -20.28 -1.26 -10.94
CA GLU A 195 -20.75 -1.66 -12.27
C GLU A 195 -21.78 -2.81 -12.25
N TYR A 196 -21.51 -3.89 -11.50
CA TYR A 196 -22.25 -5.16 -11.65
C TYR A 196 -23.45 -5.31 -10.72
N GLY A 197 -23.59 -4.40 -9.75
CA GLY A 197 -24.88 -4.07 -9.14
C GLY A 197 -25.61 -5.22 -8.48
N ARG A 198 -24.93 -5.98 -7.62
CA ARG A 198 -25.56 -6.98 -6.74
C ARG A 198 -25.34 -6.59 -5.29
N ALA A 199 -26.44 -6.44 -4.55
CA ALA A 199 -26.38 -5.94 -3.17
C ALA A 199 -25.53 -6.81 -2.21
N TRP A 200 -25.35 -8.10 -2.52
CA TRP A 200 -24.63 -9.11 -1.72
C TRP A 200 -23.13 -9.22 -2.06
N THR A 201 -22.64 -8.47 -3.05
CA THR A 201 -21.20 -8.36 -3.37
C THR A 201 -20.63 -6.98 -2.99
N ASP A 202 -21.45 -6.10 -2.44
CA ASP A 202 -21.11 -4.72 -2.08
C ASP A 202 -20.33 -4.65 -0.75
N ALA A 203 -19.05 -5.01 -0.80
CA ALA A 203 -18.16 -5.06 0.37
C ALA A 203 -17.94 -3.70 1.04
N VAL A 204 -18.02 -2.61 0.28
CA VAL A 204 -17.68 -1.25 0.72
C VAL A 204 -18.92 -0.43 1.07
N GLY A 205 -20.06 -0.75 0.47
CA GLY A 205 -21.33 -0.03 0.66
C GLY A 205 -21.69 0.96 -0.45
N PHE A 206 -20.91 1.01 -1.53
CA PHE A 206 -21.07 2.00 -2.61
C PHE A 206 -22.35 1.76 -3.40
N TYR A 207 -22.65 0.50 -3.70
CA TYR A 207 -23.87 0.15 -4.41
C TYR A 207 -25.10 0.56 -3.60
N GLY A 208 -25.11 0.22 -2.30
CA GLY A 208 -26.19 0.61 -1.40
C GLY A 208 -26.38 2.12 -1.31
N PHE A 209 -25.28 2.88 -1.16
CA PHE A 209 -25.31 4.34 -1.11
C PHE A 209 -25.87 4.93 -2.42
N MET A 210 -25.32 4.51 -3.57
CA MET A 210 -25.74 4.94 -4.89
C MET A 210 -27.22 4.68 -5.16
N GLU A 211 -27.71 3.45 -4.91
CA GLU A 211 -29.11 3.10 -5.14
C GLU A 211 -30.05 3.83 -4.19
N SER A 212 -29.67 4.00 -2.92
CA SER A 212 -30.50 4.75 -1.96
C SER A 212 -30.58 6.24 -2.31
N GLY A 213 -29.48 6.83 -2.78
CA GLY A 213 -29.45 8.22 -3.27
C GLY A 213 -30.26 8.37 -4.56
N ARG A 214 -30.12 7.45 -5.52
CA ARG A 214 -30.93 7.41 -6.74
C ARG A 214 -32.42 7.32 -6.42
N ALA A 215 -32.81 6.43 -5.50
CA ALA A 215 -34.20 6.27 -5.11
C ALA A 215 -34.77 7.58 -4.51
N ALA A 216 -34.00 8.28 -3.67
CA ALA A 216 -34.41 9.57 -3.12
C ALA A 216 -34.53 10.68 -4.18
N ALA A 217 -33.60 10.72 -5.14
CA ALA A 217 -33.64 11.66 -6.26
C ALA A 217 -34.87 11.40 -7.17
N LEU A 218 -35.13 10.13 -7.51
CA LEU A 218 -36.29 9.73 -8.32
C LEU A 218 -37.62 10.05 -7.62
N ALA A 219 -37.70 9.85 -6.30
CA ALA A 219 -38.88 10.21 -5.50
C ALA A 219 -39.17 11.72 -5.51
N GLN A 220 -38.17 12.55 -5.80
CA GLN A 220 -38.28 14.01 -5.96
C GLN A 220 -38.36 14.44 -7.43
N GLY A 221 -38.58 13.51 -8.36
CA GLY A 221 -38.77 13.79 -9.79
C GLY A 221 -37.50 13.98 -10.61
N ILE A 222 -36.32 13.71 -10.05
CA ILE A 222 -35.03 13.86 -10.75
C ILE A 222 -34.67 12.56 -11.47
N VAL A 223 -34.60 12.63 -12.80
CA VAL A 223 -34.27 11.48 -13.65
C VAL A 223 -32.76 11.36 -13.85
N LEU A 224 -32.15 10.35 -13.23
CA LEU A 224 -30.75 10.01 -13.41
C LEU A 224 -30.60 8.91 -14.48
N LYS A 225 -30.10 9.27 -15.67
CA LYS A 225 -29.90 8.33 -16.78
C LYS A 225 -28.73 7.37 -16.55
N GLU A 226 -27.67 7.88 -15.93
CA GLU A 226 -26.46 7.10 -15.67
C GLU A 226 -26.49 6.48 -14.26
N ARG A 227 -25.93 5.28 -14.16
CA ARG A 227 -25.60 4.66 -12.88
C ARG A 227 -24.12 4.82 -12.65
N GLY A 228 -23.77 5.49 -11.57
CA GLY A 228 -22.39 5.71 -11.20
C GLY A 228 -22.31 6.44 -9.88
N LEU A 229 -21.14 6.34 -9.26
CA LEU A 229 -20.78 7.11 -8.09
C LEU A 229 -19.49 7.84 -8.42
N ASN A 230 -19.52 9.16 -8.44
CA ASN A 230 -18.31 9.95 -8.58
C ASN A 230 -17.71 10.16 -7.19
N ILE A 231 -16.43 9.80 -7.03
CA ILE A 231 -15.65 10.02 -5.82
C ILE A 231 -14.43 10.85 -6.21
N GLY A 232 -14.42 12.13 -5.84
CA GLY A 232 -13.36 13.06 -6.18
C GLY A 232 -13.88 14.44 -6.58
N HIS A 233 -13.17 15.09 -7.49
CA HIS A 233 -13.63 16.38 -8.01
C HIS A 233 -14.67 16.15 -9.11
N ALA A 234 -15.85 16.73 -8.93
CA ALA A 234 -16.88 16.77 -9.95
C ALA A 234 -17.32 18.23 -10.14
N GLN A 235 -17.33 18.67 -11.39
CA GLN A 235 -17.82 19.98 -11.78
C GLN A 235 -18.78 19.79 -12.94
N TYR A 236 -20.05 20.11 -12.70
CA TYR A 236 -21.08 20.20 -13.73
C TYR A 236 -21.61 21.63 -13.75
N ASP A 237 -22.03 22.10 -14.92
CA ASP A 237 -22.60 23.45 -15.10
C ASP A 237 -23.89 23.62 -14.30
N HIS A 238 -24.67 22.54 -14.17
CA HIS A 238 -25.93 22.52 -13.42
C HIS A 238 -26.02 21.25 -12.58
N TRP A 239 -26.38 21.42 -11.31
CA TRP A 239 -26.59 20.32 -10.37
C TRP A 239 -28.07 20.11 -10.10
N ASN A 240 -28.54 18.87 -10.24
CA ASN A 240 -29.83 18.49 -9.66
C ASN A 240 -29.65 18.27 -8.16
N ILE A 241 -30.40 19.01 -7.35
CA ILE A 241 -30.29 18.96 -5.89
C ILE A 241 -31.48 18.17 -5.34
N PHE A 242 -31.22 17.24 -4.43
CA PHE A 242 -32.27 16.43 -3.78
C PHE A 242 -31.99 16.26 -2.28
N THR A 243 -33.01 15.94 -1.50
CA THR A 243 -32.84 15.58 -0.09
C THR A 243 -32.73 14.07 0.10
N TRP A 244 -31.69 13.63 0.82
CA TRP A 244 -31.51 12.23 1.22
C TRP A 244 -31.48 12.14 2.75
N HIS A 245 -32.15 11.15 3.33
CA HIS A 245 -32.31 11.02 4.80
C HIS A 245 -31.55 9.82 5.39
N GLY A 246 -30.53 9.32 4.69
CA GLY A 246 -29.75 8.17 5.13
C GLY A 246 -30.37 6.83 4.75
N PHE A 247 -29.81 5.74 5.26
CA PHE A 247 -30.33 4.39 5.02
C PHE A 247 -31.53 4.08 5.91
N GLN A 248 -32.53 3.35 5.40
CA GLN A 248 -33.71 3.00 6.21
C GLN A 248 -33.50 1.78 7.13
N PHE A 249 -32.35 1.08 7.02
CA PHE A 249 -32.02 -0.11 7.83
C PHE A 249 -33.15 -1.16 7.82
N THR A 250 -33.72 -1.44 6.65
CA THR A 250 -34.68 -2.55 6.48
C THR A 250 -34.00 -3.88 6.82
N GLY A 251 -34.77 -4.91 7.19
CA GLY A 251 -34.21 -6.23 7.54
C GLY A 251 -33.27 -6.80 6.46
N GLN A 252 -33.61 -6.60 5.18
CA GLN A 252 -32.75 -6.95 4.06
C GLN A 252 -31.44 -6.16 4.04
N GLN A 253 -31.48 -4.84 4.23
CA GLN A 253 -30.29 -3.99 4.28
C GLN A 253 -29.36 -4.34 5.43
N VAL A 254 -29.91 -4.72 6.59
CA VAL A 254 -29.13 -5.20 7.74
C VAL A 254 -28.45 -6.53 7.42
N LEU A 255 -29.18 -7.48 6.84
CA LEU A 255 -28.63 -8.80 6.47
C LEU A 255 -27.46 -8.67 5.49
N LEU A 256 -27.58 -7.80 4.49
CA LEU A 256 -26.51 -7.48 3.52
C LEU A 256 -25.27 -6.84 4.17
N ARG A 257 -25.36 -6.31 5.40
CA ARG A 257 -24.18 -5.81 6.13
C ARG A 257 -23.65 -6.82 7.14
N LEU A 258 -24.52 -7.63 7.73
CA LEU A 258 -24.13 -8.73 8.61
C LEU A 258 -23.35 -9.82 7.86
N GLU A 259 -23.58 -10.00 6.56
CA GLU A 259 -22.81 -10.94 5.73
C GLU A 259 -21.30 -10.69 5.81
N TRP A 260 -20.86 -9.42 5.84
CA TRP A 260 -19.44 -9.07 5.89
C TRP A 260 -18.79 -9.37 7.24
N PHE A 261 -19.57 -9.31 8.32
CA PHE A 261 -19.12 -9.80 9.64
C PHE A 261 -19.02 -11.33 9.65
N ALA A 262 -19.93 -12.03 8.98
CA ALA A 262 -19.85 -13.49 8.82
C ALA A 262 -18.61 -13.88 8.00
N VAL A 263 -18.35 -13.21 6.87
CA VAL A 263 -17.13 -13.38 6.07
C VAL A 263 -15.89 -13.11 6.91
N ALA A 264 -15.87 -12.01 7.69
CA ALA A 264 -14.76 -11.69 8.59
C ALA A 264 -14.51 -12.80 9.63
N ALA A 265 -15.56 -13.33 10.25
CA ALA A 265 -15.45 -14.45 11.20
C ALA A 265 -14.90 -15.72 10.54
N VAL A 266 -15.39 -16.06 9.34
CA VAL A 266 -14.90 -17.19 8.55
C VAL A 266 -13.42 -17.03 8.20
N LEU A 267 -12.97 -15.83 7.79
CA LEU A 267 -11.57 -15.56 7.49
C LEU A 267 -10.65 -15.72 8.71
N VAL A 268 -11.08 -15.23 9.89
CA VAL A 268 -10.33 -15.40 11.15
C VAL A 268 -10.25 -16.87 11.54
N PHE A 269 -11.35 -17.61 11.39
CA PHE A 269 -11.37 -19.04 11.62
C PHE A 269 -10.45 -19.78 10.63
N ALA A 270 -10.53 -19.47 9.33
CA ALA A 270 -9.68 -20.04 8.29
C ALA A 270 -8.18 -19.77 8.54
N ALA A 271 -7.84 -18.61 9.10
CA ALA A 271 -6.47 -18.25 9.47
C ALA A 271 -5.86 -19.24 10.50
N THR A 272 -6.68 -19.87 11.35
CA THR A 272 -6.21 -20.85 12.35
C THR A 272 -5.54 -22.07 11.73
N TYR A 273 -5.97 -22.50 10.53
CA TYR A 273 -5.39 -23.64 9.82
C TYR A 273 -3.98 -23.37 9.28
N PHE A 274 -3.66 -22.10 9.02
CA PHE A 274 -2.35 -21.67 8.53
C PHE A 274 -1.40 -21.24 9.63
N PHE A 275 -1.93 -20.85 10.79
CA PHE A 275 -1.15 -20.30 11.89
C PHE A 275 -0.34 -21.39 12.63
N LYS A 276 0.99 -21.27 12.57
CA LYS A 276 1.95 -22.23 13.16
C LYS A 276 2.36 -21.90 14.60
N ARG A 277 1.65 -20.99 15.27
CA ARG A 277 1.91 -20.61 16.66
C ARG A 277 3.37 -20.25 16.96
N PHE A 278 4.01 -19.54 16.02
CA PHE A 278 5.41 -19.09 16.12
C PHE A 278 6.46 -20.19 16.37
N ASN A 279 6.10 -21.46 16.21
CA ASN A 279 7.02 -22.57 16.36
C ASN A 279 7.65 -22.91 14.98
N PRO A 280 8.98 -22.81 14.82
CA PRO A 280 9.66 -23.10 13.55
C PRO A 280 9.50 -24.56 13.10
N ASP A 281 9.31 -25.48 14.04
CA ASP A 281 9.20 -26.93 13.78
C ASP A 281 7.74 -27.39 13.64
N ALA A 282 6.78 -26.52 13.95
CA ALA A 282 5.37 -26.84 13.83
C ALA A 282 4.94 -26.95 12.36
N LYS A 283 4.24 -28.05 12.05
CA LYS A 283 3.60 -28.29 10.76
C LYS A 283 2.24 -27.57 10.77
N ALA A 284 1.99 -26.70 9.79
CA ALA A 284 0.64 -26.14 9.60
C ALA A 284 -0.33 -27.28 9.26
N ALA A 285 -1.60 -27.15 9.66
CA ALA A 285 -2.63 -28.15 9.42
C ALA A 285 -2.87 -28.33 7.90
N LEU A 286 -2.83 -27.23 7.13
CA LEU A 286 -2.87 -27.25 5.67
C LEU A 286 -1.50 -26.90 5.07
N ARG A 287 -1.00 -27.78 4.19
CA ARG A 287 0.25 -27.59 3.46
C ARG A 287 -0.04 -27.15 2.03
N PHE A 288 0.20 -25.88 1.72
CA PHE A 288 0.25 -25.42 0.35
C PHE A 288 1.68 -25.51 -0.20
N PRO A 289 1.89 -26.08 -1.40
CA PRO A 289 3.20 -26.18 -2.01
C PRO A 289 3.70 -24.78 -2.37
N VAL A 290 4.49 -24.17 -1.49
CA VAL A 290 5.10 -22.85 -1.78
C VAL A 290 5.89 -22.95 -3.07
N PRO A 291 5.56 -22.13 -4.10
CA PRO A 291 6.29 -22.13 -5.35
C PRO A 291 7.78 -21.95 -5.10
N ALA A 292 8.61 -22.67 -5.87
CA ALA A 292 10.05 -22.71 -5.63
C ALA A 292 10.71 -21.31 -5.61
N PHE A 293 10.15 -20.34 -6.33
CA PHE A 293 10.61 -18.95 -6.35
C PHE A 293 10.26 -18.15 -5.09
N LEU A 294 9.20 -18.53 -4.38
CA LEU A 294 8.83 -17.98 -3.08
C LEU A 294 9.56 -18.70 -1.94
N LYS A 295 10.05 -19.93 -2.14
CA LYS A 295 10.84 -20.61 -1.11
C LYS A 295 12.19 -19.92 -0.95
N ARG A 296 12.41 -19.26 0.20
CA ARG A 296 13.76 -18.90 0.64
C ARG A 296 14.52 -20.23 0.78
N LYS A 297 15.47 -20.51 -0.11
CA LYS A 297 16.43 -21.60 0.10
C LYS A 297 17.13 -21.29 1.42
N LYS A 298 16.73 -21.94 2.49
CA LYS A 298 17.57 -22.09 3.68
C LYS A 298 18.71 -22.97 3.17
N LYS A 299 19.79 -22.35 2.70
CA LYS A 299 21.05 -23.08 2.59
C LYS A 299 21.31 -23.46 4.03
N GLU A 300 21.29 -24.76 4.33
CA GLU A 300 21.98 -25.23 5.54
C GLU A 300 23.36 -24.61 5.46
N GLU A 301 23.63 -23.69 6.38
CA GLU A 301 24.96 -23.15 6.57
C GLU A 301 25.80 -24.33 7.04
N THR A 302 26.48 -24.98 6.10
CA THR A 302 27.68 -25.73 6.40
C THR A 302 28.66 -24.71 6.99
N SER A 303 28.63 -24.54 8.32
CA SER A 303 29.39 -23.50 9.03
C SER A 303 30.89 -23.60 8.74
N GLY A 304 31.40 -24.77 8.34
CA GLY A 304 32.82 -24.97 8.02
C GLY A 304 33.33 -24.44 6.66
N LYS A 305 32.47 -23.94 5.75
CA LYS A 305 32.94 -23.37 4.46
C LYS A 305 33.43 -21.93 4.55
N TRP A 306 32.91 -21.15 5.49
CA TRP A 306 33.30 -19.75 5.64
C TRP A 306 34.66 -19.61 6.33
N GLU A 307 34.96 -20.48 7.30
CA GLU A 307 36.25 -20.49 8.01
C GLU A 307 37.43 -20.80 7.07
N THR A 308 37.22 -21.68 6.08
CA THR A 308 38.22 -22.01 5.06
C THR A 308 38.36 -20.92 3.97
N GLU A 309 37.33 -20.14 3.70
CA GLU A 309 37.40 -18.99 2.77
C GLU A 309 37.95 -17.71 3.42
N ILE A 310 37.68 -17.47 4.70
CA ILE A 310 38.25 -16.33 5.45
C ILE A 310 39.78 -16.46 5.56
N ALA A 311 40.28 -17.68 5.71
CA ALA A 311 41.72 -17.97 5.70
C ALA A 311 42.38 -17.74 4.31
N ARG A 312 41.59 -17.61 3.24
CA ARG A 312 42.02 -17.31 1.86
C ARG A 312 41.69 -15.88 1.42
N LEU A 313 41.49 -14.95 2.36
CA LEU A 313 41.35 -13.55 2.02
C LEU A 313 42.71 -13.00 1.60
N SER A 314 42.93 -12.93 0.28
CA SER A 314 44.01 -12.16 -0.31
C SER A 314 43.95 -10.72 0.20
N ALA A 315 45.08 -10.20 0.70
CA ALA A 315 45.20 -8.81 1.11
C ALA A 315 44.65 -7.88 0.02
N ILE A 316 43.90 -6.85 0.42
CA ILE A 316 43.33 -5.83 -0.48
C ILE A 316 44.47 -4.90 -0.94
N GLY A 317 45.48 -5.46 -1.59
CA GLY A 317 46.55 -4.74 -2.29
C GLY A 317 46.28 -4.86 -3.79
N GLY A 318 45.49 -3.94 -4.35
CA GLY A 318 45.29 -3.89 -5.80
C GLY A 318 43.94 -3.35 -6.30
N MET A 319 42.92 -3.25 -5.45
CA MET A 319 41.58 -2.73 -5.85
C MET A 319 41.40 -1.22 -5.64
N VAL A 320 42.46 -0.44 -5.87
CA VAL A 320 42.38 1.03 -5.99
C VAL A 320 42.45 1.39 -7.47
N GLY A 321 41.43 0.96 -8.23
CA GLY A 321 41.37 1.15 -9.68
C GLY A 321 39.98 1.60 -10.14
N LYS A 322 39.96 2.59 -11.05
CA LYS A 322 38.79 3.24 -11.65
C LYS A 322 37.79 2.20 -12.21
N GLY A 323 36.49 2.40 -11.99
CA GLY A 323 35.40 1.52 -12.48
C GLY A 323 34.47 0.93 -11.41
N ARG A 324 34.67 1.24 -10.12
CA ARG A 324 33.86 0.69 -9.01
C ARG A 324 32.35 0.96 -9.14
N PHE A 325 31.95 2.10 -9.71
CA PHE A 325 30.53 2.44 -9.88
C PHE A 325 29.76 1.39 -10.70
N PHE A 326 30.20 1.11 -11.92
CA PHE A 326 29.55 0.10 -12.78
C PHE A 326 29.65 -1.32 -12.22
N GLY A 327 30.76 -1.63 -11.53
CA GLY A 327 30.88 -2.91 -10.80
C GLY A 327 29.81 -3.07 -9.72
N ILE A 328 29.55 -2.01 -8.94
CA ILE A 328 28.49 -2.01 -7.91
C ILE A 328 27.11 -2.02 -8.57
N VAL A 329 26.87 -1.25 -9.65
CA VAL A 329 25.60 -1.29 -10.41
C VAL A 329 25.31 -2.70 -10.90
N ARG A 330 26.32 -3.40 -11.46
CA ARG A 330 26.17 -4.79 -11.91
C ARG A 330 25.85 -5.73 -10.75
N ALA A 331 26.51 -5.56 -9.60
CA ALA A 331 26.21 -6.35 -8.41
C ALA A 331 24.79 -6.09 -7.91
N GLU A 332 24.34 -4.84 -7.92
CA GLU A 332 23.02 -4.40 -7.49
C GLU A 332 21.92 -4.95 -8.40
N LEU A 333 22.09 -4.83 -9.72
CA LEU A 333 21.23 -5.44 -10.72
C LEU A 333 21.12 -6.95 -10.51
N LYS A 334 22.26 -7.63 -10.32
CA LYS A 334 22.28 -9.08 -10.10
C LYS A 334 21.54 -9.45 -8.81
N LEU A 335 21.64 -8.65 -7.74
CA LEU A 335 20.94 -8.88 -6.48
C LEU A 335 19.42 -8.69 -6.62
N LEU A 336 18.98 -7.62 -7.27
CA LEU A 336 17.57 -7.34 -7.52
C LEU A 336 16.93 -8.44 -8.40
N LEU A 337 17.59 -8.79 -9.50
CA LEU A 337 17.11 -9.79 -10.47
C LEU A 337 17.16 -11.23 -9.93
N LYS A 338 18.06 -11.56 -8.99
CA LYS A 338 18.19 -12.93 -8.42
C LYS A 338 16.90 -13.43 -7.76
N SER A 339 16.03 -12.53 -7.33
CA SER A 339 14.76 -12.84 -6.70
C SER A 339 13.64 -13.24 -7.68
N ILE A 340 13.85 -13.05 -8.99
CA ILE A 340 12.83 -13.25 -10.02
C ILE A 340 12.81 -14.73 -10.49
N PRO A 341 11.63 -15.36 -10.58
CA PRO A 341 11.49 -16.69 -11.17
C PRO A 341 11.91 -16.70 -12.64
N LYS A 342 12.60 -17.76 -13.10
CA LYS A 342 13.02 -17.89 -14.51
C LYS A 342 11.85 -17.72 -15.51
N PHE A 343 10.67 -18.26 -15.18
CA PHE A 343 9.48 -18.15 -16.02
C PHE A 343 8.99 -16.71 -16.21
N VAL A 344 9.18 -15.82 -15.23
CA VAL A 344 8.78 -14.41 -15.35
C VAL A 344 9.61 -13.69 -16.41
N TYR A 345 10.87 -14.08 -16.64
CA TYR A 345 11.65 -13.53 -17.76
C TYR A 345 11.06 -13.90 -19.12
N PHE A 346 10.55 -15.12 -19.28
CA PHE A 346 9.86 -15.54 -20.51
C PHE A 346 8.60 -14.70 -20.73
N LEU A 347 7.79 -14.53 -19.68
CA LEU A 347 6.58 -13.71 -19.70
C LEU A 347 6.87 -12.24 -20.06
N LEU A 348 7.91 -11.66 -19.45
CA LEU A 348 8.35 -10.29 -19.74
C LEU A 348 8.89 -10.16 -21.17
N GLY A 349 9.65 -11.15 -21.66
CA GLY A 349 10.13 -11.18 -23.04
C GLY A 349 8.99 -11.24 -24.05
N PHE A 350 8.00 -12.11 -23.82
CA PHE A 350 6.81 -12.22 -24.66
C PHE A 350 5.98 -10.93 -24.64
N ALA A 351 5.76 -10.34 -23.47
CA ALA A 351 5.04 -9.07 -23.35
C ALA A 351 5.80 -7.90 -24.02
N ASN A 352 7.14 -7.87 -23.98
CA ASN A 352 7.94 -6.89 -24.75
C ASN A 352 7.83 -7.10 -26.25
N PHE A 353 7.77 -8.35 -26.71
CA PHE A 353 7.55 -8.66 -28.11
C PHE A 353 6.17 -8.17 -28.59
N LEU A 354 5.11 -8.39 -27.80
CA LEU A 354 3.78 -7.83 -28.08
C LEU A 354 3.78 -6.30 -28.06
N ALA A 355 4.53 -5.69 -27.14
CA ALA A 355 4.63 -4.24 -27.03
C ALA A 355 5.33 -3.57 -28.22
N LEU A 356 6.13 -4.33 -28.99
CA LEU A 356 6.78 -3.86 -30.22
C LEU A 356 5.76 -3.65 -31.36
N MET A 357 4.65 -4.38 -31.33
CA MET A 357 3.64 -4.35 -32.39
C MET A 357 2.87 -3.03 -32.39
N PRO A 358 2.29 -2.63 -33.54
CA PRO A 358 1.44 -1.45 -33.63
C PRO A 358 0.32 -1.48 -32.60
N HIS A 359 0.00 -0.30 -32.08
CA HIS A 359 -1.01 -0.14 -31.03
C HIS A 359 -2.41 -0.39 -31.60
N GLU A 360 -3.03 -1.48 -31.17
CA GLU A 360 -4.44 -1.75 -31.42
C GLU A 360 -5.26 -1.34 -30.19
N LYS A 361 -6.28 -0.51 -30.39
CA LYS A 361 -7.10 0.05 -29.30
C LYS A 361 -7.81 -1.03 -28.48
N ASP A 362 -8.27 -2.10 -29.14
CA ASP A 362 -9.03 -3.21 -28.55
C ASP A 362 -8.29 -4.56 -28.63
N GLY A 363 -6.99 -4.53 -28.99
CA GLY A 363 -6.19 -5.72 -29.26
C GLY A 363 -5.24 -6.12 -28.12
N PRO A 364 -4.61 -7.31 -28.21
CA PRO A 364 -3.63 -7.79 -27.25
C PRO A 364 -2.33 -6.97 -27.23
N THR A 365 -2.17 -5.98 -28.11
CA THR A 365 -1.05 -5.00 -28.19
C THR A 365 -1.45 -3.62 -27.65
N GLY A 366 -2.66 -3.50 -27.10
CA GLY A 366 -3.22 -2.29 -26.52
C GLY A 366 -2.56 -1.85 -25.21
N PRO A 367 -3.17 -0.90 -24.49
CA PRO A 367 -2.56 -0.29 -23.31
C PRO A 367 -2.34 -1.26 -22.14
N GLY A 368 -3.08 -2.37 -22.12
CA GLY A 368 -2.95 -3.44 -21.13
C GLY A 368 -1.56 -4.10 -21.11
N VAL A 369 -0.82 -4.14 -22.23
CA VAL A 369 0.54 -4.72 -22.25
C VAL A 369 1.53 -3.85 -21.49
N LEU A 370 1.49 -2.54 -21.72
CA LEU A 370 2.35 -1.59 -21.00
C LEU A 370 2.00 -1.58 -19.51
N ALA A 371 0.69 -1.58 -19.20
CA ALA A 371 0.19 -1.73 -17.85
C ALA A 371 0.79 -2.97 -17.16
N PHE A 372 0.73 -4.11 -17.84
CA PHE A 372 1.24 -5.39 -17.35
C PHE A 372 2.76 -5.37 -17.12
N LEU A 373 3.53 -4.86 -18.08
CA LEU A 373 4.99 -4.76 -17.97
C LEU A 373 5.39 -3.95 -16.73
N TRP A 374 4.65 -2.89 -16.42
CA TRP A 374 4.98 -1.97 -15.32
C TRP A 374 4.48 -2.45 -13.95
N ILE A 375 3.61 -3.45 -13.85
CA ILE A 375 3.15 -4.00 -12.55
C ILE A 375 3.92 -5.26 -12.12
N VAL A 376 4.36 -6.10 -13.07
CA VAL A 376 5.03 -7.38 -12.78
C VAL A 376 6.28 -7.25 -11.88
N PRO A 377 7.21 -6.30 -12.09
CA PRO A 377 8.43 -6.19 -11.29
C PRO A 377 8.25 -5.42 -9.97
N VAL A 378 7.03 -5.14 -9.52
CA VAL A 378 6.78 -4.39 -8.27
C VAL A 378 7.55 -4.95 -7.08
N ILE A 379 7.61 -6.27 -6.94
CA ILE A 379 8.32 -6.91 -5.82
C ILE A 379 9.84 -6.64 -5.90
N VAL A 380 10.39 -6.53 -7.10
CA VAL A 380 11.80 -6.25 -7.34
C VAL A 380 12.14 -4.84 -6.88
N TRP A 381 11.39 -3.84 -7.37
CA TRP A 381 11.58 -2.44 -6.99
C TRP A 381 11.28 -2.19 -5.52
N SER A 382 10.32 -2.90 -4.93
CA SER A 382 9.98 -2.73 -3.51
C SER A 382 11.12 -3.03 -2.54
N ASN A 383 12.14 -3.79 -2.97
CA ASN A 383 13.32 -4.07 -2.16
C ASN A 383 14.32 -2.90 -2.14
N MET A 384 14.20 -1.96 -3.07
CA MET A 384 15.07 -0.81 -3.15
C MET A 384 14.90 0.07 -1.91
N GLY A 385 15.99 0.54 -1.31
CA GLY A 385 16.04 1.31 -0.07
C GLY A 385 15.69 0.50 1.20
N ALA A 386 14.90 -0.57 1.08
CA ALA A 386 14.49 -1.42 2.19
C ALA A 386 15.50 -2.54 2.50
N ARG A 387 16.14 -3.12 1.48
CA ARG A 387 17.05 -4.27 1.64
C ARG A 387 18.26 -3.93 2.53
N GLU A 388 18.73 -2.70 2.44
CA GLU A 388 19.89 -2.20 3.18
C GLU A 388 19.57 -1.93 4.65
N GLN A 389 18.27 -1.82 4.99
CA GLN A 389 17.79 -1.63 6.35
C GLN A 389 17.65 -2.96 7.11
N ALA A 390 17.91 -4.10 6.47
CA ALA A 390 17.86 -5.40 7.13
C ALA A 390 18.84 -5.45 8.33
N PRO A 391 18.45 -6.05 9.49
CA PRO A 391 19.21 -5.96 10.74
C PRO A 391 20.70 -6.32 10.62
N HIS A 392 21.03 -7.33 9.81
CA HIS A 392 22.41 -7.79 9.62
C HIS A 392 23.16 -7.08 8.47
N ALA A 393 22.43 -6.49 7.52
CA ALA A 393 23.04 -5.80 6.38
C ALA A 393 23.38 -4.35 6.71
N ARG A 394 22.55 -3.70 7.53
CA ARG A 394 22.68 -2.29 7.89
C ARG A 394 24.05 -1.94 8.49
N PRO A 395 24.59 -2.64 9.50
CA PRO A 395 25.89 -2.29 10.06
C PRO A 395 27.02 -2.46 9.05
N LEU A 396 26.96 -3.47 8.18
CA LEU A 396 27.99 -3.74 7.18
C LEU A 396 28.02 -2.68 6.08
N ILE A 397 26.85 -2.25 5.63
CA ILE A 397 26.67 -1.31 4.54
C ILE A 397 27.02 0.12 4.97
N PHE A 398 26.50 0.55 6.12
CA PHE A 398 26.65 1.94 6.57
C PHE A 398 27.96 2.21 7.32
N SER A 399 28.77 1.18 7.58
CA SER A 399 30.15 1.36 8.06
C SER A 399 31.13 1.74 6.94
N ALA A 400 30.73 1.59 5.67
CA ALA A 400 31.55 1.96 4.53
C ALA A 400 31.61 3.50 4.37
N PRO A 401 32.80 4.08 4.10
CA PRO A 401 32.94 5.52 3.92
C PRO A 401 32.13 6.01 2.71
N HIS A 402 31.39 7.10 2.89
CA HIS A 402 30.52 7.73 1.89
C HIS A 402 29.45 6.78 1.31
N SER A 403 28.87 5.92 2.16
CA SER A 403 27.79 5.00 1.76
C SER A 403 26.62 5.74 1.10
N CYS A 404 26.26 6.94 1.56
CA CYS A 404 25.14 7.70 0.96
C CYS A 404 25.41 8.06 -0.51
N LEU A 405 26.57 8.66 -0.78
CA LEU A 405 26.94 9.17 -2.11
C LEU A 405 27.28 8.06 -3.11
N ARG A 406 27.73 6.89 -2.63
CA ARG A 406 28.13 5.79 -3.51
C ARG A 406 27.03 4.80 -3.80
N GLN A 407 26.15 4.55 -2.84
CA GLN A 407 25.20 3.43 -2.92
C GLN A 407 23.84 3.86 -3.42
N LEU A 408 23.32 5.01 -2.96
CA LEU A 408 21.99 5.47 -3.34
C LEU A 408 21.88 5.76 -4.85
N PRO A 409 22.85 6.44 -5.50
CA PRO A 409 22.80 6.62 -6.96
C PRO A 409 22.93 5.30 -7.73
N VAL A 410 23.73 4.36 -7.22
CA VAL A 410 23.88 3.03 -7.84
C VAL A 410 22.57 2.24 -7.79
N GLU A 411 21.90 2.27 -6.64
CA GLU A 411 20.61 1.63 -6.46
C GLU A 411 19.56 2.26 -7.38
N TRP A 412 19.54 3.60 -7.50
CA TRP A 412 18.64 4.30 -8.42
C TRP A 412 18.89 3.91 -9.88
N VAL A 413 20.15 3.91 -10.33
CA VAL A 413 20.52 3.49 -11.69
C VAL A 413 20.11 2.03 -11.93
N ALA A 414 20.30 1.13 -10.97
CA ALA A 414 19.88 -0.26 -11.11
C ALA A 414 18.35 -0.39 -11.27
N GLY A 415 17.56 0.33 -10.47
CA GLY A 415 16.10 0.36 -10.60
C GLY A 415 15.62 0.96 -11.92
N PHE A 416 16.25 2.07 -12.33
CA PHE A 416 15.97 2.75 -13.59
C PHE A 416 16.26 1.85 -14.79
N VAL A 417 17.42 1.19 -14.84
CA VAL A 417 17.79 0.23 -15.90
C VAL A 417 16.80 -0.95 -15.95
N ILE A 418 16.33 -1.43 -14.80
CA ILE A 418 15.28 -2.48 -14.76
C ILE A 418 13.98 -1.96 -15.37
N ALA A 419 13.54 -0.73 -15.06
CA ALA A 419 12.32 -0.15 -15.62
C ALA A 419 12.41 0.03 -17.15
N LEU A 420 13.55 0.50 -17.65
CA LEU A 420 13.80 0.59 -19.09
C LEU A 420 13.80 -0.79 -19.75
N GLY A 421 14.51 -1.77 -19.19
CA GLY A 421 14.63 -3.10 -19.78
C GLY A 421 13.31 -3.87 -19.83
N ILE A 422 12.45 -3.66 -18.84
CA ILE A 422 11.15 -4.34 -18.74
C ILE A 422 10.14 -3.84 -19.76
N SER A 423 10.32 -2.63 -20.30
CA SER A 423 9.40 -2.06 -21.29
C SER A 423 10.12 -1.56 -22.53
N PHE A 424 11.26 -2.17 -22.83
CA PHE A 424 12.11 -1.81 -23.95
C PHE A 424 11.38 -1.93 -25.31
N GLY A 425 10.46 -2.89 -25.46
CA GLY A 425 9.65 -3.05 -26.67
C GLY A 425 8.84 -1.80 -27.02
N VAL A 426 8.32 -1.09 -26.02
CA VAL A 426 7.59 0.17 -26.21
C VAL A 426 8.52 1.27 -26.72
N ALA A 427 9.71 1.41 -26.14
CA ALA A 427 10.68 2.40 -26.58
C ALA A 427 11.11 2.19 -28.04
N VAL A 428 11.33 0.95 -28.46
CA VAL A 428 11.68 0.63 -29.86
C VAL A 428 10.53 0.99 -30.79
N ARG A 429 9.29 0.65 -30.43
CA ARG A 429 8.10 1.01 -31.21
C ARG A 429 7.96 2.52 -31.35
N ASP A 430 8.11 3.28 -30.26
CA ASP A 430 7.95 4.73 -30.28
C ASP A 430 9.06 5.41 -31.08
N LEU A 431 10.28 4.85 -31.08
CA LEU A 431 11.38 5.28 -31.95
C LEU A 431 11.08 5.06 -33.43
N ILE A 432 10.50 3.90 -33.78
CA ILE A 432 10.08 3.59 -35.16
C ILE A 432 8.96 4.56 -35.59
N ALA A 433 7.99 4.80 -34.71
CA ALA A 433 6.87 5.72 -34.92
C ALA A 433 7.26 7.22 -34.83
N ARG A 434 8.49 7.53 -34.39
CA ARG A 434 9.00 8.89 -34.14
C ARG A 434 8.17 9.69 -33.13
N ASP A 435 7.52 9.02 -32.17
CA ASP A 435 6.77 9.68 -31.09
C ASP A 435 7.69 10.05 -29.92
N TRP A 436 8.43 11.14 -30.09
CA TRP A 436 9.38 11.64 -29.09
C TRP A 436 8.73 12.03 -27.77
N GLN A 437 7.44 12.41 -27.79
CA GLN A 437 6.73 12.81 -26.59
C GLN A 437 6.36 11.60 -25.74
N HIS A 438 5.87 10.52 -26.34
CA HIS A 438 5.60 9.28 -25.61
C HIS A 438 6.90 8.66 -25.07
N LEU A 439 7.99 8.71 -25.85
CA LEU A 439 9.31 8.28 -25.39
C LEU A 439 9.81 9.09 -24.17
N ALA A 440 9.59 10.42 -24.17
CA ALA A 440 9.92 11.27 -23.03
C ALA A 440 9.08 10.92 -21.78
N THR A 441 7.78 10.66 -21.94
CA THR A 441 6.91 10.20 -20.85
C THR A 441 7.38 8.85 -20.32
N TRP A 442 7.76 7.92 -21.19
CA TRP A 442 8.30 6.61 -20.81
C TRP A 442 9.58 6.72 -19.98
N LEU A 443 10.54 7.57 -20.39
CA LEU A 443 11.76 7.86 -19.63
C LEU A 443 11.44 8.50 -18.27
N ALA A 444 10.54 9.48 -18.24
CA ALA A 444 10.11 10.14 -17.01
C ALA A 444 9.42 9.16 -16.05
N GLY A 445 8.56 8.26 -16.55
CA GLY A 445 7.90 7.23 -15.77
C GLY A 445 8.89 6.20 -15.21
N ALA A 446 9.89 5.77 -15.98
CA ALA A 446 10.95 4.89 -15.48
C ALA A 446 11.77 5.55 -14.35
N ALA A 447 12.09 6.84 -14.48
CA ALA A 447 12.75 7.60 -13.42
C ALA A 447 11.85 7.76 -12.18
N PHE A 448 10.56 8.03 -12.38
CA PHE A 448 9.56 8.12 -11.33
C PHE A 448 9.44 6.83 -10.53
N ILE A 449 9.35 5.67 -11.18
CA ILE A 449 9.30 4.35 -10.53
C ILE A 449 10.52 4.15 -9.62
N ALA A 450 11.73 4.36 -10.15
CA ALA A 450 12.96 4.15 -9.42
C ALA A 450 13.10 5.11 -8.21
N SER A 451 12.76 6.38 -8.41
CA SER A 451 12.77 7.39 -7.34
C SER A 451 11.71 7.11 -6.27
N LEU A 452 10.50 6.72 -6.66
CA LEU A 452 9.41 6.37 -5.74
C LEU A 452 9.77 5.14 -4.91
N ALA A 453 10.35 4.11 -5.53
CA ALA A 453 10.81 2.91 -4.84
C ALA A 453 11.83 3.23 -3.76
N LEU A 454 12.85 4.01 -4.10
CA LEU A 454 13.87 4.45 -3.15
C LEU A 454 13.30 5.30 -2.02
N ALA A 455 12.50 6.31 -2.35
CA ALA A 455 11.90 7.18 -1.34
C ALA A 455 11.03 6.37 -0.36
N CYS A 456 10.18 5.49 -0.87
CA CYS A 456 9.36 4.63 -0.03
C CYS A 456 10.21 3.70 0.85
N GLY A 457 11.25 3.10 0.28
CA GLY A 457 12.14 2.17 1.00
C GLY A 457 12.96 2.85 2.09
N THR A 458 13.53 4.03 1.82
CA THR A 458 14.37 4.76 2.80
C THR A 458 13.54 5.32 3.96
N TRP A 459 12.37 5.91 3.66
CA TRP A 459 11.48 6.49 4.67
C TRP A 459 10.76 5.43 5.52
N SER A 460 10.19 4.40 4.89
CA SER A 460 9.44 3.37 5.62
C SER A 460 10.33 2.28 6.23
N ARG A 461 11.60 2.18 5.78
CA ARG A 461 12.52 1.08 6.11
C ARG A 461 11.92 -0.30 5.81
N GLY A 462 11.03 -0.38 4.82
CA GLY A 462 10.29 -1.58 4.48
C GLY A 462 9.80 -1.55 3.04
N THR A 463 9.29 -2.70 2.58
CA THR A 463 8.89 -2.88 1.17
C THR A 463 7.43 -2.51 0.90
N ARG A 464 6.62 -2.38 1.95
CA ARG A 464 5.16 -2.34 1.84
C ARG A 464 4.61 -1.00 1.38
N LEU A 465 5.24 0.09 1.78
CA LEU A 465 4.79 1.44 1.40
C LEU A 465 4.82 1.59 -0.13
N PHE A 466 5.91 1.15 -0.76
CA PHE A 466 6.02 1.15 -2.22
C PHE A 466 4.98 0.23 -2.86
N GLN A 467 4.85 -1.01 -2.38
CA GLN A 467 3.88 -1.97 -2.93
C GLN A 467 2.45 -1.44 -2.87
N GLY A 468 2.08 -0.74 -1.79
CA GLY A 468 0.80 -0.06 -1.64
C GLY A 468 0.63 1.11 -2.60
N LEU A 469 1.50 2.12 -2.46
CA LEU A 469 1.39 3.38 -3.19
C LEU A 469 1.53 3.19 -4.70
N TYR A 470 2.52 2.43 -5.15
CA TYR A 470 2.78 2.25 -6.57
C TYR A 470 1.65 1.50 -7.28
N CYS A 471 1.14 0.42 -6.70
CA CYS A 471 0.05 -0.34 -7.31
C CYS A 471 -1.26 0.48 -7.31
N GLY A 472 -1.52 1.28 -6.27
CA GLY A 472 -2.64 2.22 -6.26
C GLY A 472 -2.50 3.31 -7.32
N TRP A 473 -1.32 3.89 -7.47
CA TRP A 473 -1.02 4.88 -8.51
C TRP A 473 -1.16 4.29 -9.92
N TRP A 474 -0.64 3.08 -10.12
CA TRP A 474 -0.77 2.31 -11.35
C TRP A 474 -2.25 2.08 -11.71
N TYR A 475 -3.09 1.74 -10.73
CA TYR A 475 -4.53 1.59 -10.96
C TYR A 475 -5.18 2.91 -11.42
N LEU A 476 -4.88 4.02 -10.74
CA LEU A 476 -5.41 5.33 -11.12
C LEU A 476 -4.97 5.73 -12.53
N ALA A 477 -3.72 5.45 -12.89
CA ALA A 477 -3.20 5.66 -14.25
C ALA A 477 -4.01 4.88 -15.29
N MET A 478 -4.34 3.60 -15.01
CA MET A 478 -5.09 2.76 -15.94
C MET A 478 -6.57 3.14 -16.06
N ASN A 479 -7.14 3.82 -15.07
CA ASN A 479 -8.54 4.27 -15.07
C ASN A 479 -8.71 5.72 -15.53
N ASN A 480 -7.74 6.25 -16.30
CA ASN A 480 -7.78 7.62 -16.84
C ASN A 480 -7.92 8.71 -15.78
N ALA A 481 -7.43 8.47 -14.55
CA ALA A 481 -7.47 9.50 -13.52
C ALA A 481 -6.60 10.71 -13.95
N PRO A 482 -7.12 11.94 -13.86
CA PRO A 482 -6.40 13.12 -14.32
C PRO A 482 -5.02 13.24 -13.67
N ASN A 483 -3.99 13.54 -14.48
CA ASN A 483 -2.60 13.70 -14.06
C ASN A 483 -1.93 12.46 -13.44
N MET A 484 -2.60 11.30 -13.37
CA MET A 484 -2.04 10.08 -12.80
C MET A 484 -1.35 9.17 -13.82
N ASP A 485 -1.41 9.52 -15.10
CA ASP A 485 -0.78 8.75 -16.17
C ASP A 485 0.71 9.05 -16.34
N PHE A 486 1.52 8.29 -15.61
CA PHE A 486 2.99 8.28 -15.75
C PHE A 486 3.48 7.36 -16.87
N THR A 487 2.59 6.59 -17.48
CA THR A 487 2.90 5.57 -18.49
C THR A 487 2.70 6.05 -19.92
N GLY A 488 1.88 7.09 -20.12
CA GLY A 488 1.49 7.61 -21.42
C GLY A 488 0.29 6.88 -22.07
N VAL A 489 -0.31 5.92 -21.36
CA VAL A 489 -1.42 5.05 -21.83
C VAL A 489 -2.69 5.82 -22.19
N THR A 490 -2.99 6.87 -21.44
CA THR A 490 -4.24 7.64 -21.51
C THR A 490 -4.14 8.84 -22.45
N GLY A 491 -2.96 9.06 -23.04
CA GLY A 491 -2.66 10.21 -23.90
C GLY A 491 -2.36 11.51 -23.13
N GLN A 492 -2.46 11.53 -21.79
CA GLN A 492 -2.03 12.67 -20.97
C GLN A 492 -0.50 12.70 -20.87
N ARG A 493 0.15 13.50 -21.73
CA ARG A 493 1.62 13.55 -21.88
C ARG A 493 2.28 14.49 -20.86
N HIS A 494 2.29 14.10 -19.58
CA HIS A 494 2.84 14.91 -18.47
C HIS A 494 4.30 14.61 -18.10
N PHE A 495 5.19 14.46 -19.09
CA PHE A 495 6.58 14.06 -18.84
C PHE A 495 7.35 15.03 -17.91
N VAL A 496 7.10 16.34 -17.99
CA VAL A 496 7.75 17.35 -17.13
C VAL A 496 7.33 17.18 -15.67
N GLY A 497 6.04 16.97 -15.41
CA GLY A 497 5.53 16.76 -14.06
C GLY A 497 6.09 15.49 -13.43
N TYR A 498 6.19 14.40 -14.20
CA TYR A 498 6.78 13.15 -13.72
C TYR A 498 8.30 13.21 -13.55
N ALA A 499 9.02 13.93 -14.41
CA ALA A 499 10.45 14.16 -14.23
C ALA A 499 10.73 15.00 -12.97
N PHE A 500 9.94 16.05 -12.73
CA PHE A 500 10.08 16.88 -11.54
C PHE A 500 9.74 16.11 -10.25
N THR A 501 8.65 15.35 -10.24
CA THR A 501 8.30 14.51 -9.08
C THR A 501 9.35 13.42 -8.84
N ALA A 502 9.91 12.81 -9.89
CA ALA A 502 11.02 11.86 -9.77
C ALA A 502 12.26 12.50 -9.13
N ALA A 503 12.61 13.73 -9.52
CA ALA A 503 13.73 14.47 -8.94
C ALA A 503 13.49 14.80 -7.46
N LEU A 504 12.29 15.28 -7.12
CA LEU A 504 11.90 15.56 -5.73
C LEU A 504 11.93 14.30 -4.85
N LEU A 505 11.41 13.17 -5.35
CA LEU A 505 11.41 11.91 -4.64
C LEU A 505 12.85 11.41 -4.40
N PHE A 506 13.71 11.49 -5.41
CA PHE A 506 15.12 11.14 -5.26
C PHE A 506 15.83 12.05 -4.25
N ALA A 507 15.62 13.37 -4.34
CA ALA A 507 16.17 14.33 -3.39
C ALA A 507 15.68 14.06 -1.96
N SER A 508 14.41 13.67 -1.78
CA SER A 508 13.86 13.29 -0.49
C SER A 508 14.50 12.03 0.08
N ALA A 509 14.76 11.03 -0.77
CA ALA A 509 15.44 9.80 -0.37
C ALA A 509 16.89 10.08 0.04
N PHE A 510 17.57 10.94 -0.73
CA PHE A 510 18.92 11.39 -0.43
C PHE A 510 19.00 12.16 0.88
N ALA A 511 18.12 13.15 1.09
CA ALA A 511 18.07 13.95 2.31
C ALA A 511 17.81 13.09 3.55
N GLN A 512 16.88 12.13 3.47
CA GLN A 512 16.59 11.21 4.57
C GLN A 512 17.80 10.33 4.89
N ARG A 513 18.46 9.79 3.86
CA ARG A 513 19.62 8.92 4.04
C ARG A 513 20.77 9.70 4.68
N TRP A 514 21.09 10.87 4.13
CA TRP A 514 22.07 11.82 4.67
C TRP A 514 21.81 12.12 6.15
N TRP A 515 20.56 12.45 6.51
CA TRP A 515 20.18 12.74 7.88
C TRP A 515 20.41 11.56 8.83
N SER A 516 20.19 10.35 8.35
CA SER A 516 20.26 9.13 9.15
C SER A 516 21.68 8.57 9.36
N THR A 517 22.60 8.80 8.42
CA THR A 517 23.92 8.15 8.42
C THR A 517 25.09 9.12 8.58
N GLU A 518 25.01 10.31 7.97
CA GLU A 518 26.18 11.18 7.82
C GLU A 518 26.06 12.48 8.67
N ARG A 519 24.85 12.83 9.16
CA ARG A 519 24.62 14.02 10.00
C ARG A 519 25.54 14.10 11.23
N ALA A 520 25.71 13.00 11.96
CA ALA A 520 26.53 13.00 13.18
C ALA A 520 28.03 13.13 12.87
N ALA A 521 28.50 12.65 11.73
CA ALA A 521 29.88 12.81 11.30
C ALA A 521 30.14 14.26 10.86
N VAL A 522 29.22 14.86 10.11
CA VAL A 522 29.34 16.24 9.63
C VAL A 522 29.19 17.26 10.76
N LEU A 523 28.26 17.08 11.71
CA LEU A 523 28.14 17.95 12.88
C LEU A 523 29.37 17.87 13.82
N ARG A 524 30.09 16.73 13.83
CA ARG A 524 31.39 16.61 14.53
C ARG A 524 32.50 17.36 13.79
N VAL A 525 32.54 17.27 12.45
CA VAL A 525 33.51 17.99 11.62
C VAL A 525 33.29 19.50 11.67
N LEU A 526 32.03 19.95 11.70
CA LEU A 526 31.65 21.37 11.81
C LEU A 526 31.75 21.94 13.23
N GLY A 527 32.24 21.17 14.21
CA GLY A 527 32.48 21.66 15.57
C GLY A 527 31.23 21.94 16.42
N VAL A 528 30.04 21.59 15.94
CA VAL A 528 28.75 21.84 16.62
C VAL A 528 28.53 20.88 17.81
N ILE A 529 29.20 19.73 17.83
CA ILE A 529 29.18 18.77 18.95
C ILE A 529 30.61 18.63 19.49
N ARG A 530 30.90 19.25 20.65
CA ARG A 530 32.19 19.06 21.36
C ARG A 530 32.28 17.64 21.95
N LYS A 531 33.48 17.05 21.89
CA LYS A 531 33.83 15.78 22.55
C LYS A 531 33.51 15.84 24.05
N HIS A 532 32.63 14.98 24.55
CA HIS A 532 32.58 14.66 25.98
C HIS A 532 33.49 13.44 26.23
N PRO A 533 34.58 13.55 27.01
CA PRO A 533 35.61 12.49 27.10
C PRO A 533 35.20 11.20 27.83
N GLN A 534 33.99 11.11 28.38
CA GLN A 534 33.63 10.05 29.33
C GLN A 534 32.80 8.89 28.76
N ARG A 535 32.40 8.91 27.47
CA ARG A 535 31.59 7.81 26.90
C ARG A 535 32.38 6.72 26.18
N ASP A 536 33.65 6.94 25.86
CA ASP A 536 34.43 5.98 25.07
C ASP A 536 34.94 4.77 25.90
N ALA A 537 34.88 4.82 27.23
CA ALA A 537 35.25 3.69 28.09
C ALA A 537 34.18 2.58 28.17
N VAL A 538 32.91 2.86 27.85
CA VAL A 538 31.82 1.88 27.96
C VAL A 538 31.57 1.13 26.64
N THR A 539 31.95 1.73 25.50
CA THR A 539 31.77 1.12 24.16
C THR A 539 32.87 0.15 23.74
N ALA A 540 33.88 -0.09 24.58
CA ALA A 540 34.92 -1.10 24.34
C ALA A 540 34.60 -2.47 24.98
N GLN A 541 33.46 -2.62 25.67
CA GLN A 541 33.06 -3.86 26.35
C GLN A 541 31.64 -4.37 26.01
N ILE A 542 30.99 -3.86 24.97
CA ILE A 542 29.74 -4.41 24.41
C ILE A 542 29.85 -4.35 22.89
#